data_AF-A0A2N2J9L4-F1
#
_entry.id   AF-A0A2N2J9L4-F1
#
_cell.length_a   1.000
_cell.length_b   1.000
_cell.length_c   1.000
_cell.angle_alpha   90.00
_cell.angle_beta   90.00
_cell.angle_gamma   90.00
#
_symmetry.space_group_name_H-M   'P 1'
#
loop_
_entity.id
_entity.type
_entity.pdbx_description
1 polymer ?
#
loop_
_entity_poly.entity_id
_entity_poly.type
_entity_poly.pdbx_seq_one_letter_code
_entity_poly.pdbx_strand_id
1 'polypeptide(L)'
;AAAVGAGQAAPDGLAAAAADARRWRPAELRPPPLLDGRDLAAAGYAPGPAFKRILDAVEDAQLEDRARTRDEALAVAAEVAAD
;
A
#
# COMPACT_ATOMS: atom_id res chain seq x y z
N ALA A 1 -6.42 47.09 -4.19
CA ALA A 1 -7.26 46.62 -3.08
C ALA A 1 -7.20 45.09 -3.08
N ALA A 2 -6.53 44.53 -2.08
CA ALA A 2 -6.45 43.11 -1.85
C ALA A 2 -7.72 42.62 -1.15
N ALA A 3 -8.19 41.43 -1.50
CA ALA A 3 -9.06 40.64 -0.63
C ALA A 3 -8.39 39.28 -0.44
N VAL A 4 -7.59 39.19 0.63
CA VAL A 4 -7.13 37.94 1.21
C VAL A 4 -8.35 37.30 1.87
N GLY A 5 -8.90 36.26 1.24
CA GLY A 5 -10.03 35.50 1.74
C GLY A 5 -9.57 34.36 2.64
N ALA A 6 -9.76 34.54 3.95
CA ALA A 6 -9.89 33.53 5.01
C ALA A 6 -8.86 32.38 5.03
N GLY A 7 -7.89 32.50 5.93
CA GLY A 7 -7.13 31.34 6.41
C GLY A 7 -8.07 30.27 6.94
N GLN A 8 -7.98 29.07 6.37
CA GLN A 8 -8.55 27.88 6.96
C GLN A 8 -7.75 27.62 8.23
N ALA A 9 -8.33 27.97 9.39
CA ALA A 9 -7.91 27.33 10.62
C ALA A 9 -8.18 25.83 10.44
N ALA A 10 -7.11 25.04 10.33
CA ALA A 10 -7.22 23.59 10.26
C ALA A 10 -8.06 23.13 11.47
N PRO A 11 -9.12 22.33 11.28
CA PRO A 11 -9.90 21.85 12.41
C PRO A 11 -9.00 21.05 13.35
N ASP A 12 -9.29 21.07 14.66
CA ASP A 12 -8.58 20.29 15.67
C ASP A 12 -8.28 18.88 15.15
N GLY A 13 -6.99 18.52 15.15
CA GLY A 13 -6.37 17.61 14.18
C GLY A 13 -6.99 16.21 13.97
N LEU A 14 -7.86 15.74 14.87
CA LEU A 14 -8.57 14.47 14.71
C LEU A 14 -9.93 14.61 14.00
N ALA A 15 -10.64 15.71 14.22
CA ALA A 15 -11.94 15.94 13.58
C ALA A 15 -11.80 16.25 12.07
N ALA A 16 -10.74 16.98 11.71
CA ALA A 16 -10.36 17.20 10.31
C ALA A 16 -10.02 15.89 9.59
N ALA A 17 -9.17 15.06 10.20
CA ALA A 17 -8.79 13.76 9.66
C ALA A 17 -9.99 12.82 9.50
N ALA A 18 -10.95 12.83 10.44
CA ALA A 18 -12.17 12.04 10.35
C ALA A 18 -13.11 12.48 9.22
N ALA A 19 -13.10 13.77 8.84
CA ALA A 19 -13.84 14.27 7.70
C ALA A 19 -13.17 13.87 6.36
N ASP A 20 -11.83 13.84 6.32
CA ASP A 20 -11.06 13.46 5.13
C ASP A 20 -11.08 11.94 4.88
N ALA A 21 -10.99 11.13 5.94
CA ALA A 21 -11.07 9.68 5.87
C ALA A 21 -12.39 9.15 5.24
N ARG A 22 -13.49 9.91 5.35
CA ARG A 22 -14.78 9.56 4.71
C ARG A 22 -14.76 9.68 3.19
N ARG A 23 -13.75 10.34 2.63
CA ARG A 23 -13.61 10.56 1.19
C ARG A 23 -12.96 9.37 0.49
N TRP A 24 -12.17 8.58 1.22
CA TRP A 24 -11.48 7.42 0.66
C TRP A 24 -12.40 6.21 0.74
N ARG A 25 -12.50 5.47 -0.35
CA ARG A 25 -13.14 4.17 -0.39
C ARG A 25 -12.24 3.13 0.29
N PRO A 26 -12.81 2.05 0.85
CA PRO A 26 -12.01 0.99 1.48
C PRO A 26 -10.89 0.43 0.59
N ALA A 27 -11.12 0.33 -0.72
CA ALA A 27 -10.11 -0.14 -1.68
C ALA A 27 -8.98 0.86 -1.95
N GLU A 28 -9.17 2.14 -1.63
CA GLU A 28 -8.11 3.17 -1.70
C GLU A 28 -7.26 3.14 -0.42
N LEU A 29 -7.86 2.77 0.72
CA LEU A 29 -7.18 2.59 2.01
C LEU A 29 -6.43 1.26 2.10
N ARG A 30 -7.02 0.20 1.54
CA ARG A 30 -6.51 -1.16 1.57
C ARG A 30 -6.76 -1.82 0.21
N PRO A 31 -5.92 -1.55 -0.78
CA PRO A 31 -6.09 -2.11 -2.10
C PRO A 31 -6.00 -3.64 -2.05
N PRO A 32 -6.65 -4.36 -2.99
CA PRO A 32 -6.51 -5.80 -3.08
C PRO A 32 -5.03 -6.18 -3.30
N PRO A 33 -4.48 -7.16 -2.56
CA PRO A 33 -3.07 -7.51 -2.68
C PRO A 33 -2.75 -8.00 -4.10
N LEU A 34 -1.56 -7.62 -4.60
CA LEU A 34 -1.08 -8.05 -5.92
C LEU A 34 -0.64 -9.52 -5.96
N LEU A 35 -0.25 -10.08 -4.82
CA LEU A 35 0.13 -11.48 -4.64
C LEU A 35 -0.45 -12.03 -3.34
N ASP A 36 -0.78 -13.32 -3.35
CA ASP A 36 -1.00 -14.10 -2.14
C ASP A 36 0.03 -15.23 -2.00
N GLY A 37 -0.07 -16.02 -0.92
CA GLY A 37 0.85 -17.14 -0.71
C GLY A 37 0.76 -18.25 -1.77
N ARG A 38 -0.39 -18.39 -2.47
CA ARG A 38 -0.53 -19.36 -3.56
C ARG A 38 0.24 -18.90 -4.78
N ASP A 39 0.24 -17.60 -5.06
CA ASP A 39 1.06 -17.02 -6.12
C ASP A 39 2.55 -17.29 -5.89
N LEU A 40 3.04 -17.12 -4.65
CA LEU A 40 4.43 -17.42 -4.31
C LEU A 40 4.76 -18.90 -4.46
N ALA A 41 3.87 -19.79 -3.99
CA ALA A 41 4.05 -21.22 -4.18
C ALA A 41 4.07 -21.62 -5.67
N ALA A 42 3.19 -21.03 -6.48
CA ALA A 42 3.15 -21.25 -7.93
C ALA A 42 4.40 -20.69 -8.65
N ALA A 43 5.00 -19.62 -8.12
CA ALA A 43 6.27 -19.07 -8.61
C ALA A 43 7.52 -19.86 -8.14
N GLY A 44 7.35 -20.91 -7.33
CA GLY A 44 8.42 -21.81 -6.90
C GLY A 44 9.06 -21.46 -5.56
N TYR A 45 8.54 -20.48 -4.82
CA TYR A 45 9.01 -20.19 -3.48
C TYR A 45 8.54 -21.26 -2.48
N ALA A 46 9.44 -21.66 -1.57
CA ALA A 46 9.11 -22.63 -0.52
C ALA A 46 8.21 -22.00 0.57
N PRO A 47 7.05 -22.61 0.89
CA PRO A 47 6.19 -22.13 1.97
C PRO A 47 6.92 -22.06 3.30
N GLY A 48 6.75 -20.95 4.02
CA GLY A 48 7.36 -20.77 5.33
C GLY A 48 7.42 -19.32 5.79
N PRO A 49 8.19 -19.01 6.85
CA PRO A 49 8.30 -17.65 7.40
C PRO A 49 8.73 -16.59 6.39
N ALA A 50 9.47 -16.98 5.34
CA ALA A 50 9.88 -16.10 4.25
C ALA A 50 8.69 -15.54 3.44
N PHE A 51 7.57 -16.26 3.34
CA PHE A 51 6.38 -15.76 2.64
C PHE A 51 5.86 -14.47 3.27
N LYS A 52 5.84 -14.39 4.61
CA LYS A 52 5.41 -13.18 5.29
C LYS A 52 6.31 -12.00 4.91
N ARG A 53 7.64 -12.17 4.98
CA ARG A 53 8.61 -11.12 4.60
C ARG A 53 8.39 -10.64 3.17
N ILE A 54 8.21 -11.57 2.24
CA ILE A 54 7.98 -11.27 0.82
C ILE A 54 6.65 -10.53 0.63
N LEU A 55 5.56 -11.04 1.20
CA LEU A 55 4.23 -10.45 1.04
C LEU A 55 4.13 -9.07 1.70
N ASP A 56 4.76 -8.87 2.86
CA ASP A 56 4.83 -7.55 3.51
C ASP A 56 5.55 -6.55 2.59
N ALA A 57 6.70 -6.93 2.02
CA ALA A 57 7.46 -6.05 1.12
C ALA A 57 6.72 -5.73 -0.19
N VAL A 58 5.93 -6.69 -0.70
CA VAL A 58 5.05 -6.49 -1.86
C VAL A 58 3.91 -5.54 -1.52
N GLU A 59 3.29 -5.67 -0.33
CA GLU A 59 2.25 -4.76 0.15
C GLU A 59 2.81 -3.33 0.29
N ASP A 60 4.01 -3.17 0.87
CA ASP A 60 4.69 -1.88 0.95
C ASP A 60 4.96 -1.29 -0.45
N ALA A 61 5.46 -2.11 -1.38
CA ALA A 61 5.68 -1.69 -2.77
C ALA A 61 4.39 -1.27 -3.47
N GLN A 62 3.28 -1.94 -3.16
CA GLN A 62 1.97 -1.62 -3.70
C GLN A 62 1.44 -0.29 -3.15
N LEU A 63 1.55 -0.09 -1.83
CA LEU A 63 1.10 1.15 -1.18
C LEU A 63 1.94 2.37 -1.57
N GLU A 64 3.22 2.15 -1.89
CA GLU A 64 4.15 3.17 -2.37
C GLU A 64 4.11 3.36 -3.91
N ASP A 65 3.17 2.73 -4.60
CA ASP A 65 3.01 2.81 -6.06
C ASP A 65 4.25 2.31 -6.86
N ARG A 66 5.16 1.57 -6.21
CA ARG A 66 6.34 0.91 -6.80
C ARG A 66 5.98 -0.39 -7.52
N ALA A 67 4.87 -1.03 -7.14
CA ALA A 67 4.30 -2.19 -7.84
C ALA A 67 2.80 -1.96 -8.06
N ARG A 68 2.35 -2.12 -9.31
CA ARG A 68 0.94 -1.97 -9.71
C ARG A 68 0.39 -3.23 -10.36
N THR A 69 1.26 -4.18 -10.69
CA THR A 69 0.92 -5.42 -11.40
C THR A 69 1.50 -6.65 -10.68
N ARG A 70 0.94 -7.81 -11.01
CA ARG A 70 1.42 -9.10 -10.49
C ARG A 70 2.90 -9.34 -10.83
N ASP A 71 3.33 -8.98 -12.03
CA ASP A 71 4.71 -9.20 -12.48
C ASP A 71 5.71 -8.29 -11.76
N GLU A 72 5.35 -7.02 -11.54
CA GLU A 72 6.16 -6.10 -10.71
C GLU A 72 6.25 -6.59 -9.26
N ALA A 73 5.14 -7.10 -8.70
CA ALA A 73 5.14 -7.70 -7.37
C ALA A 73 6.05 -8.94 -7.28
N LEU A 74 6.10 -9.77 -8.33
CA LEU A 74 7.03 -10.91 -8.40
C LEU A 74 8.49 -10.46 -8.48
N ALA A 75 8.78 -9.33 -9.12
CA ALA A 75 10.13 -8.75 -9.12
C ALA A 75 10.57 -8.35 -7.70
N VAL A 76 9.70 -7.64 -6.96
CA VAL A 76 9.94 -7.31 -5.53
C VAL A 76 10.13 -8.57 -4.69
N ALA A 77 9.31 -9.61 -4.93
CA ALA A 77 9.45 -10.88 -4.24
C ALA A 77 10.81 -11.55 -4.47
N ALA A 78 11.34 -11.47 -5.69
CA ALA A 78 12.66 -11.99 -6.02
C ALA A 78 13.79 -11.21 -5.34
N GLU A 79 13.69 -9.87 -5.25
CA GLU A 79 14.64 -9.02 -4.54
C GLU A 79 14.74 -9.41 -3.05
N VAL A 80 13.60 -9.58 -2.38
CA VAL A 80 13.53 -9.91 -0.95
C VAL A 80 13.93 -11.35 -0.67
N ALA A 81 13.66 -12.28 -1.60
CA ALA A 81 14.06 -13.68 -1.45
C ALA A 81 15.56 -13.91 -1.60
N ALA A 82 16.29 -12.96 -2.21
CA ALA A 82 17.73 -13.02 -2.38
C ALA A 82 18.52 -12.54 -1.15
N ASP A 83 17.83 -11.99 -0.14
CA ASP A 83 18.37 -11.44 1.13
C ASP A 83 18.15 -12.40 2.32
#